data_AF-A0A815I5H3-F1
#
_entry.id   AF-A0A815I5H3-F1
#
_cell.length_a   1.000
_cell.length_b   1.000
_cell.length_c   1.000
_cell.angle_alpha   90.00
_cell.angle_beta   90.00
_cell.angle_gamma   90.00
#
_symmetry.space_group_name_H-M   'P 1'
#
loop_
_entity.id
_entity.type
_entity.pdbx_description
1 polymer ?
#
loop_
_entity_poly.entity_id
_entity_poly.type
_entity_poly.pdbx_seq_one_letter_code
_entity_poly.pdbx_strand_id
1 'polypeptide(L)'
;NNNGVLSTCVYHKPSAEPYVTPFTSDHLRHVLSNIIKTSIERATRYSSTFETFNHEGRYIKLMLLYNGYPSTFIENEFHKYFSEYISNSPFLPLIDDEQKYFLLRKQILGQPTPR
;
A
#
# COMPACT_ATOMS: atom_id res chain seq x y z
N ASN A 1 2.62 20.93 6.90
CA ASN A 1 3.81 21.51 7.55
C ASN A 1 3.51 21.51 9.03
N ASN A 2 4.01 20.51 9.76
CA ASN A 2 3.80 20.40 11.20
C ASN A 2 5.09 20.84 11.86
N ASN A 3 5.10 22.03 12.44
CA ASN A 3 6.23 22.57 13.21
C ASN A 3 7.56 22.60 12.44
N GLY A 4 7.54 22.95 11.14
CA GLY A 4 8.74 23.02 10.31
C GLY A 4 9.18 21.68 9.70
N VAL A 5 8.46 20.58 9.99
CA VAL A 5 8.67 19.28 9.36
C VAL A 5 7.71 19.12 8.17
N LEU A 6 8.28 18.83 7.01
CA LEU A 6 7.53 18.47 5.81
C LEU A 6 6.92 17.07 6.00
N SER A 7 5.59 17.02 6.11
CA SER A 7 4.83 15.77 6.09
C SER A 7 4.32 15.53 4.67
N THR A 8 4.63 14.35 4.13
CA THR A 8 4.21 13.93 2.79
C THR A 8 3.19 12.78 2.87
N CYS A 9 2.35 12.68 1.85
CA CYS A 9 1.42 11.57 1.61
C CYS A 9 1.37 11.26 0.11
N VAL A 10 0.66 10.21 -0.28
CA VAL A 10 0.43 9.92 -1.70
C VAL A 10 -0.51 10.98 -2.27
N TYR A 11 -0.11 11.62 -3.36
CA TYR A 11 -0.99 12.55 -4.05
C TYR A 11 -2.00 11.79 -4.91
N HIS A 12 -3.29 12.00 -4.63
CA HIS A 12 -4.41 11.57 -5.46
C HIS A 12 -4.98 12.77 -6.18
N LYS A 13 -5.06 12.71 -7.51
CA LYS A 13 -5.67 13.79 -8.30
C LYS A 13 -7.18 13.81 -8.02
N PRO A 14 -7.77 14.92 -7.53
CA PRO A 14 -9.18 14.94 -7.11
C PRO A 14 -10.18 14.59 -8.22
N SER A 15 -9.83 14.87 -9.47
CA SER A 15 -10.67 14.57 -10.64
C SER A 15 -10.39 13.20 -11.26
N ALA A 16 -9.42 12.44 -10.74
CA ALA A 16 -9.13 11.12 -11.24
C ALA A 16 -10.04 10.13 -10.51
N GLU A 17 -10.81 9.38 -11.28
CA GLU A 17 -11.50 8.23 -10.73
C GLU A 17 -10.46 7.18 -10.29
N PRO A 18 -10.72 6.43 -9.22
CA PRO A 18 -9.79 5.45 -8.66
C PRO A 18 -9.77 4.17 -9.50
N TYR A 19 -9.66 4.29 -10.83
CA TYR A 19 -9.62 3.14 -11.72
C TYR A 19 -8.21 2.58 -11.83
N VAL A 20 -8.13 1.28 -11.61
CA VAL A 20 -7.00 0.44 -12.00
C VAL A 20 -7.52 -0.62 -12.96
N THR A 21 -6.64 -1.47 -13.45
CA THR A 21 -7.03 -2.63 -14.24
C THR A 21 -8.07 -3.47 -13.47
N PRO A 22 -9.31 -3.68 -13.99
CA PRO A 22 -10.32 -4.45 -13.29
C PRO A 22 -9.92 -5.91 -13.08
N PHE A 23 -10.41 -6.54 -12.01
CA PHE A 23 -10.05 -7.94 -11.71
C PHE A 23 -10.54 -8.94 -12.77
N THR A 24 -11.63 -8.61 -13.47
CA THR A 24 -12.20 -9.44 -14.55
C THR A 24 -11.50 -9.28 -15.89
N SER A 25 -10.45 -8.45 -15.96
CA SER A 25 -9.65 -8.29 -17.17
C SER A 25 -8.87 -9.56 -17.51
N ASP A 26 -8.52 -9.74 -18.78
CA ASP A 26 -7.75 -10.90 -19.28
C ASP A 26 -6.25 -10.82 -18.95
N HIS A 27 -5.88 -10.04 -17.93
CA HIS A 27 -4.50 -9.91 -17.50
C HIS A 27 -4.10 -11.07 -16.59
N LEU A 28 -2.84 -11.49 -16.71
CA LEU A 28 -2.26 -12.53 -15.86
C LEU A 28 -2.33 -12.12 -14.38
N ARG A 29 -2.62 -13.08 -13.48
CA ARG A 29 -2.77 -12.81 -12.04
C ARG A 29 -1.58 -12.05 -11.43
N HIS A 30 -0.36 -12.31 -11.88
CA HIS A 30 0.83 -11.62 -11.37
C HIS A 30 0.79 -10.11 -11.66
N VAL A 31 0.16 -9.67 -12.75
CA VAL A 31 -0.03 -8.24 -13.06
C VAL A 31 -0.98 -7.62 -12.03
N LEU A 32 -2.08 -8.31 -11.72
CA LEU A 32 -3.05 -7.86 -10.74
C LEU A 32 -2.44 -7.80 -9.33
N SER A 33 -1.63 -8.79 -8.93
CA SER A 33 -0.86 -8.76 -7.67
C SER A 33 0.15 -7.60 -7.65
N ASN A 34 0.83 -7.34 -8.77
CA ASN A 34 1.81 -6.25 -8.86
C ASN A 34 1.17 -4.87 -8.69
N ILE A 35 -0.08 -4.66 -9.15
CA ILE A 35 -0.81 -3.41 -8.91
C ILE A 35 -0.95 -3.16 -7.39
N ILE A 36 -1.30 -4.19 -6.63
CA ILE A 36 -1.44 -4.10 -5.17
C ILE A 36 -0.07 -3.82 -4.53
N LYS A 37 0.94 -4.62 -4.86
CA LYS A 37 2.31 -4.48 -4.33
C LYS A 37 2.86 -3.07 -4.56
N THR A 38 2.81 -2.59 -5.80
CA THR A 38 3.34 -1.27 -6.17
C THR A 38 2.57 -0.12 -5.50
N SER A 39 1.26 -0.28 -5.31
CA SER A 39 0.44 0.70 -4.58
C SER A 39 0.86 0.78 -3.11
N ILE A 40 1.07 -0.38 -2.45
CA ILE A 40 1.55 -0.41 -1.06
C ILE A 40 2.96 0.16 -0.95
N GLU A 41 3.88 -0.18 -1.86
CA GLU A 41 5.24 0.38 -1.87
C GLU A 41 5.23 1.90 -2.02
N ARG A 42 4.40 2.45 -2.91
CA ARG A 42 4.23 3.91 -3.06
C ARG A 42 3.67 4.52 -1.79
N ALA A 43 2.66 3.91 -1.18
CA ALA A 43 2.10 4.39 0.08
C ALA A 43 3.17 4.44 1.18
N THR A 44 4.00 3.40 1.30
CA THR A 44 5.08 3.36 2.28
C THR A 44 6.13 4.42 2.02
N ARG A 45 6.55 4.62 0.77
CA ARG A 45 7.58 5.62 0.40
C ARG A 45 7.12 7.04 0.68
N TYR A 46 5.92 7.39 0.23
CA TYR A 46 5.45 8.77 0.22
C TYR A 46 4.73 9.20 1.49
N SER A 47 4.20 8.27 2.28
CA SER A 47 3.66 8.63 3.59
C SER A 47 4.82 8.93 4.54
N SER A 48 4.78 10.08 5.21
CA SER A 48 5.77 10.46 6.22
C SER A 48 5.39 9.96 7.61
N THR A 49 4.09 9.79 7.86
CA THR A 49 3.56 9.36 9.15
C THR A 49 2.83 8.04 8.99
N PHE A 50 2.82 7.27 10.07
CA PHE A 50 2.09 6.01 10.14
C PHE A 50 0.58 6.20 9.93
N GLU A 51 0.00 7.28 10.44
CA GLU A 51 -1.40 7.63 10.23
C GLU A 51 -1.71 7.84 8.74
N THR A 52 -0.91 8.66 8.05
CA THR A 52 -1.08 8.87 6.60
C THR A 52 -0.93 7.58 5.81
N PHE A 53 -0.01 6.69 6.22
CA PHE A 53 0.14 5.38 5.59
C PHE A 53 -1.10 4.50 5.79
N ASN A 54 -1.67 4.46 6.99
CA ASN A 54 -2.88 3.69 7.27
C ASN A 54 -4.09 4.22 6.50
N HIS A 55 -4.19 5.55 6.35
CA HIS A 55 -5.20 6.16 5.50
C HIS A 55 -5.06 5.72 4.04
N GLU A 56 -3.84 5.75 3.50
CA GLU A 56 -3.53 5.27 2.15
C GLU A 56 -3.81 3.77 1.98
N GLY A 57 -3.48 2.95 2.97
CA GLY A 57 -3.80 1.52 2.95
C GLY A 57 -5.30 1.25 2.83
N ARG A 58 -6.13 2.00 3.57
CA ARG A 58 -7.60 1.93 3.46
C ARG A 58 -8.08 2.39 2.08
N TYR A 59 -7.53 3.49 1.58
CA TYR A 59 -7.84 3.99 0.24
C TYR A 59 -7.55 2.94 -0.84
N ILE A 60 -6.37 2.30 -0.81
CA ILE A 60 -5.99 1.25 -1.76
C ILE A 60 -6.97 0.08 -1.72
N LYS A 61 -7.37 -0.38 -0.52
CA LYS A 61 -8.34 -1.47 -0.39
C LYS A 61 -9.69 -1.11 -0.99
N LEU A 62 -10.20 0.09 -0.71
CA LEU A 62 -11.46 0.58 -1.28
C LEU A 62 -11.39 0.72 -2.80
N MET A 63 -10.29 1.27 -3.32
CA MET A 63 -10.02 1.34 -4.76
C MET A 63 -10.07 -0.05 -5.39
N LEU A 64 -9.38 -1.05 -4.84
CA LEU A 64 -9.36 -2.41 -5.39
C LEU A 64 -10.74 -3.07 -5.37
N LEU A 65 -11.49 -2.93 -4.27
CA LEU A 65 -12.87 -3.41 -4.18
C LEU A 65 -13.77 -2.76 -5.24
N TYR A 66 -13.63 -1.46 -5.48
CA TYR A 66 -14.36 -0.74 -6.51
C TYR A 66 -14.02 -1.24 -7.93
N ASN A 67 -12.79 -1.72 -8.15
CA ASN A 67 -12.36 -2.34 -9.42
C ASN A 67 -12.64 -3.86 -9.48
N GLY A 68 -13.46 -4.40 -8.58
CA GLY A 68 -13.96 -5.78 -8.61
C GLY A 68 -12.99 -6.83 -8.07
N TYR A 69 -11.92 -6.43 -7.36
CA TYR A 69 -11.00 -7.39 -6.75
C TYR A 69 -11.68 -8.11 -5.57
N PRO A 70 -11.60 -9.45 -5.48
CA PRO A 70 -12.12 -10.19 -4.34
C PRO A 70 -11.41 -9.78 -3.04
N SER A 71 -12.17 -9.57 -1.97
CA SER A 71 -11.61 -9.20 -0.66
C SER A 71 -10.55 -10.20 -0.17
N THR A 72 -10.78 -11.50 -0.36
CA THR A 72 -9.82 -12.55 0.00
C THR A 72 -8.51 -12.44 -0.76
N PHE A 73 -8.56 -12.05 -2.04
CA PHE A 73 -7.36 -11.81 -2.85
C PHE A 73 -6.60 -10.59 -2.35
N ILE A 74 -7.31 -9.49 -2.06
CA ILE A 74 -6.71 -8.26 -1.51
C ILE A 74 -6.01 -8.56 -0.19
N GLU A 75 -6.69 -9.19 0.77
CA GLU A 75 -6.11 -9.48 2.08
C GLU A 75 -4.91 -10.43 1.97
N ASN A 76 -4.95 -11.42 1.07
CA ASN A 76 -3.82 -12.31 0.83
C ASN A 76 -2.59 -11.56 0.29
N GLU A 77 -2.76 -10.64 -0.67
CA GLU A 77 -1.65 -9.86 -1.21
C GLU A 77 -1.08 -8.86 -0.20
N PHE A 78 -1.93 -8.22 0.60
CA PHE A 78 -1.50 -7.38 1.72
C PHE A 78 -0.71 -8.20 2.75
N HIS A 79 -1.24 -9.37 3.14
CA HIS A 79 -0.58 -10.25 4.09
C HIS A 79 0.77 -10.73 3.57
N LYS A 80 0.83 -11.18 2.31
CA LYS A 80 2.07 -11.59 1.65
C LYS A 80 3.11 -10.47 1.69
N TYR A 81 2.72 -9.26 1.28
CA TYR A 81 3.61 -8.10 1.29
C TYR A 81 4.19 -7.83 2.69
N PHE A 82 3.34 -7.75 3.73
CA PHE A 82 3.83 -7.46 5.07
C PHE A 82 4.54 -8.64 5.73
N SER A 83 4.23 -9.88 5.38
CA SER A 83 4.90 -11.06 5.92
C SER A 83 6.40 -11.10 5.57
N GLU A 84 6.79 -10.52 4.43
CA GLU A 84 8.18 -10.37 4.03
C GLU A 84 8.97 -9.44 4.97
N TYR A 85 8.28 -8.61 5.76
CA TYR A 85 8.88 -7.59 6.62
C TYR A 85 8.56 -7.74 8.12
N ILE A 86 7.43 -8.36 8.47
CA ILE A 86 6.97 -8.58 9.84
C ILE A 86 7.11 -10.06 10.14
N SER A 87 8.23 -10.47 10.73
CA SER A 87 8.46 -11.89 11.04
C SER A 87 7.56 -12.48 12.13
N ASN A 88 6.71 -11.74 12.84
CA ASN A 88 6.09 -12.24 14.09
C ASN A 88 4.68 -11.70 14.44
N SER A 89 3.72 -11.56 13.51
CA SER A 89 2.30 -11.34 13.93
C SER A 89 1.33 -12.23 13.16
N PRO A 90 0.62 -13.16 13.82
CA PRO A 90 -0.34 -14.07 13.18
C PRO A 90 -1.64 -13.37 12.76
N PHE A 91 -1.86 -12.16 13.24
CA PHE A 91 -2.93 -11.28 12.78
C PHE A 91 -2.29 -9.95 12.44
N LEU A 92 -2.45 -9.47 11.19
CA LEU A 92 -2.61 -8.04 10.90
C LEU A 92 -2.85 -7.76 9.40
N PRO A 93 -3.93 -7.02 9.07
CA PRO A 93 -4.12 -6.41 7.75
C PRO A 93 -3.71 -4.92 7.69
N LEU A 94 -3.09 -4.38 8.75
CA LEU A 94 -2.38 -3.10 8.76
C LEU A 94 -1.12 -3.28 9.59
N ILE A 95 -0.05 -2.54 9.34
CA ILE A 95 0.97 -2.40 10.39
C ILE A 95 0.21 -1.72 11.55
N ASP A 96 0.18 -2.28 12.77
CA ASP A 96 -0.43 -1.61 13.95
C ASP A 96 0.61 -0.90 14.81
N ASP A 97 1.89 -0.99 14.41
CA ASP A 97 3.03 -0.50 15.17
C ASP A 97 3.81 0.51 14.34
N GLU A 98 3.77 1.76 14.78
CA GLU A 98 4.48 2.87 14.15
C GLU A 98 5.99 2.62 14.01
N GLN A 99 6.62 1.93 14.98
CA GLN A 99 8.05 1.61 14.90
C GLN A 99 8.34 0.63 13.77
N LYS A 100 7.51 -0.40 13.61
CA LYS A 100 7.63 -1.36 12.51
C LYS A 100 7.44 -0.69 11.16
N TYR A 101 6.50 0.25 11.08
CA TYR A 101 6.30 1.06 9.88
C TYR A 101 7.56 1.87 9.52
N PHE A 102 8.18 2.55 10.48
CA PHE A 102 9.40 3.33 10.18
C PHE A 102 10.59 2.45 9.78
N LEU A 103 10.72 1.25 10.35
CA LEU A 103 11.72 0.27 9.92
C LEU A 103 11.48 -0.16 8.46
N LEU A 104 10.24 -0.54 8.12
CA LEU A 104 9.85 -0.89 6.75
C LEU A 104 10.15 0.27 5.80
N ARG A 105 9.71 1.49 6.15
CA ARG A 105 9.91 2.68 5.34
C ARG A 105 11.38 2.94 5.07
N LYS A 106 12.24 2.81 6.09
CA LYS A 106 13.68 2.97 5.95
C LYS A 106 14.28 1.96 4.95
N GLN A 107 13.83 0.70 4.99
CA GLN A 107 14.28 -0.33 4.05
C GLN A 107 13.85 0.00 2.61
N ILE A 108 12.60 0.40 2.41
CA ILE A 108 12.06 0.67 1.08
C ILE A 108 12.66 1.94 0.48
N LEU A 109 12.91 2.99 1.28
CA LEU A 109 13.56 4.22 0.80
C LEU A 109 14.96 3.96 0.22
N GLY A 110 15.66 2.93 0.70
CA GLY A 110 16.96 2.54 0.16
C GLY A 110 16.89 1.76 -1.16
N GLN A 111 15.72 1.29 -1.56
CA GLN A 111 15.55 0.52 -2.79
C GLN A 111 15.25 1.45 -3.98
N PRO A 112 15.85 1.22 -5.17
CA PRO A 112 15.48 1.95 -6.36
C PRO A 112 14.00 1.76 -6.65
N THR A 113 13.38 2.79 -7.24
CA THR A 113 12.02 2.63 -7.77
C THR A 113 12.15 1.78 -9.05
N PRO A 114 11.50 0.61 -9.15
CA PRO A 114 11.51 -0.14 -10.39
C PRO A 114 10.90 0.75 -11.49
N ARG A 115 11.67 0.95 -12.56
CA ARG A 115 11.28 1.75 -13.73
C ARG A 115 10.62 0.85 -14.77
#